data_AF-A0A258FUP9-F1
#
_entry.id   AF-A0A258FUP9-F1
#
_cell.length_a   1.000
_cell.length_b   1.000
_cell.length_c   1.000
_cell.angle_alpha   90.00
_cell.angle_beta   90.00
_cell.angle_gamma   90.00
#
_symmetry.space_group_name_H-M   'P 1'
#
loop_
_entity.id
_entity.type
_entity.pdbx_description
1 polymer ?
#
loop_
_entity_poly.entity_id
_entity_poly.type
_entity_poly.pdbx_seq_one_letter_code
_entity_poly.pdbx_strand_id
1 'polypeptide(L)'
;MVLERDDRTIAPGASSPVNSSWRGRIIPEVLIAVIVFHLGALLAFVPYFFTWTGVVVALVTAQFFGYVMSVGFHRYFAHRSFSCSKPFEHVLAVLCLLCVQRGPVWWAATHRRHHHHADTELDPHNPRPSFLWAHLGWFIYRNDNTDPKWPRRSGWDLVLWSGACSSGRSSSGT
;
A
#
# COMPACT_ATOMS: atom_id res chain seq x y z
N MET A 1 5.57 1.24 32.99
CA MET A 1 4.81 -0.01 32.76
C MET A 1 4.53 -0.11 31.27
N VAL A 2 5.54 -0.53 30.51
CA VAL A 2 5.42 -0.77 29.07
C VAL A 2 4.77 -2.13 28.93
N LEU A 3 3.57 -2.20 28.35
CA LEU A 3 2.95 -3.47 28.02
C LEU A 3 3.70 -4.05 26.83
N GLU A 4 4.71 -4.86 27.14
CA GLU A 4 5.30 -5.80 26.20
C GLU A 4 4.19 -6.79 25.83
N ARG A 5 3.52 -6.54 24.69
CA ARG A 5 2.62 -7.54 24.12
C ARG A 5 3.52 -8.66 23.61
N ASP A 6 3.33 -9.82 24.21
CA ASP A 6 3.99 -11.05 23.82
C ASP A 6 3.52 -11.44 22.40
N ASP A 7 4.35 -11.13 21.41
CA ASP A 7 4.11 -11.46 20.02
C ASP A 7 4.30 -12.97 19.73
N ARG A 8 4.60 -13.79 20.76
CA ARG A 8 5.02 -15.20 20.61
C ARG A 8 3.91 -16.23 20.80
N THR A 9 2.65 -15.85 21.02
CA THR A 9 1.58 -16.81 21.34
C THR A 9 0.73 -17.29 20.16
N ILE A 10 0.97 -16.85 18.92
CA ILE A 10 0.23 -17.39 17.77
C ILE A 10 1.00 -18.58 17.19
N ALA A 11 0.51 -19.78 17.49
CA ALA A 11 1.04 -21.02 16.96
C ALA A 11 1.07 -20.97 15.42
N PRO A 12 2.20 -21.34 14.77
CA PRO A 12 2.28 -21.40 13.32
C PRO A 12 1.27 -22.44 12.80
N GLY A 13 0.24 -21.97 12.07
CA GLY A 13 -0.79 -22.82 11.47
C GLY A 13 -2.19 -22.71 12.06
N ALA A 14 -2.39 -21.96 13.16
CA ALA A 14 -3.75 -21.63 13.60
C ALA A 14 -4.35 -20.62 12.62
N SER A 15 -5.33 -21.04 11.81
CA SER A 15 -6.13 -20.09 11.02
C SER A 15 -6.87 -19.20 12.01
N SER A 16 -6.62 -17.90 11.94
CA SER A 16 -7.39 -16.97 12.73
C SER A 16 -8.83 -17.00 12.29
N PRO A 17 -9.74 -16.90 13.27
CA PRO A 17 -11.15 -16.99 12.97
C PRO A 17 -11.48 -15.92 11.95
N VAL A 18 -12.21 -16.27 10.90
CA VAL A 18 -12.62 -15.37 9.81
C VAL A 18 -13.12 -14.02 10.32
N ASN A 19 -13.65 -13.96 11.55
CA ASN A 19 -14.14 -12.73 12.18
C ASN A 19 -13.05 -11.78 12.72
N SER A 20 -11.83 -12.22 13.02
CA SER A 20 -10.85 -11.42 13.77
C SER A 20 -10.29 -10.26 12.94
N SER A 21 -10.07 -10.50 11.65
CA SER A 21 -9.59 -9.51 10.69
C SER A 21 -10.59 -8.37 10.51
N TRP A 22 -11.89 -8.69 10.49
CA TRP A 22 -12.98 -7.72 10.36
C TRP A 22 -13.31 -6.94 11.64
N ARG A 23 -12.62 -7.17 12.76
CA ARG A 23 -12.82 -6.40 14.00
C ARG A 23 -12.22 -4.99 13.95
N GLY A 24 -11.56 -4.62 12.85
CA GLY A 24 -11.01 -3.29 12.63
C GLY A 24 -12.08 -2.18 12.53
N ARG A 25 -11.65 -0.92 12.56
CA ARG A 25 -12.53 0.23 12.28
C ARG A 25 -12.58 0.48 10.77
N ILE A 26 -13.77 0.62 10.19
CA ILE A 26 -13.90 1.03 8.79
C ILE A 26 -13.29 2.43 8.62
N ILE A 27 -12.58 2.64 7.51
CA ILE A 27 -12.06 3.92 7.08
C ILE A 27 -13.05 4.48 6.04
N PRO A 28 -13.95 5.40 6.43
CA PRO A 28 -15.09 5.80 5.59
C PRO A 28 -14.64 6.40 4.27
N GLU A 29 -13.54 7.15 4.27
CA GLU A 29 -13.02 7.82 3.08
C GLU A 29 -12.60 6.81 2.02
N VAL A 30 -11.94 5.72 2.45
CA VAL A 30 -11.52 4.64 1.56
C VAL A 30 -12.72 3.84 1.08
N LEU A 31 -13.67 3.53 1.96
CA LEU A 31 -14.90 2.82 1.59
C LEU A 31 -15.69 3.60 0.53
N ILE A 32 -15.91 4.89 0.76
CA ILE A 32 -16.63 5.77 -0.17
C ILE A 32 -15.89 5.84 -1.50
N ALA A 33 -14.57 6.03 -1.50
CA ALA A 33 -13.78 6.06 -2.73
C ALA A 33 -13.93 4.75 -3.52
N VAL A 34 -13.78 3.59 -2.86
CA VAL A 34 -13.96 2.27 -3.49
C VAL A 34 -15.35 2.15 -4.10
N ILE A 35 -16.41 2.49 -3.37
CA ILE A 35 -17.79 2.42 -3.89
C ILE A 35 -17.96 3.34 -5.10
N VAL A 36 -17.54 4.60 -5.01
CA VAL A 36 -17.68 5.58 -6.11
C VAL A 36 -16.92 5.13 -7.35
N PHE A 37 -15.68 4.62 -7.21
CA PHE A 37 -14.91 4.11 -8.35
C PHE A 37 -15.59 2.93 -9.03
N HIS A 38 -16.10 1.95 -8.25
CA HIS A 38 -16.75 0.78 -8.82
C HIS A 38 -18.08 1.15 -9.49
N LEU A 39 -18.91 1.97 -8.84
CA LEU A 39 -20.17 2.44 -9.43
C LEU A 39 -19.92 3.30 -10.68
N GLY A 40 -18.90 4.16 -10.66
CA GLY A 40 -18.50 4.94 -11.83
C GLY A 40 -18.02 4.08 -12.99
N ALA A 41 -17.27 3.00 -12.71
CA ALA A 41 -16.83 2.05 -13.73
C ALA A 41 -18.00 1.35 -14.45
N LEU A 42 -19.14 1.16 -13.78
CA LEU A 42 -20.34 0.57 -14.40
C LEU A 42 -20.93 1.46 -15.50
N LEU A 43 -20.65 2.77 -15.49
CA LEU A 43 -21.10 3.68 -16.56
C LEU A 43 -20.54 3.28 -17.93
N ALA A 44 -19.40 2.58 -17.98
CA ALA A 44 -18.84 2.07 -19.23
C ALA A 44 -19.78 1.09 -19.98
N PHE A 45 -20.73 0.46 -19.28
CA PHE A 45 -21.71 -0.44 -19.88
C PHE A 45 -22.97 0.26 -20.38
N VAL A 46 -23.12 1.56 -20.11
CA VAL A 46 -24.21 2.36 -20.65
C VAL A 46 -23.80 2.83 -22.05
N PRO A 47 -24.57 2.52 -23.12
CA PRO A 47 -24.18 2.80 -24.50
C PRO A 47 -23.77 4.26 -24.76
N TYR A 48 -24.38 5.21 -24.05
CA TYR A 48 -24.06 6.64 -24.17
C TYR A 48 -22.62 7.00 -23.75
N PHE A 49 -22.04 6.28 -22.79
CA PHE A 49 -20.69 6.55 -22.28
C PHE A 49 -19.63 5.61 -22.88
N PHE A 50 -20.03 4.61 -23.67
CA PHE A 50 -19.12 3.63 -24.24
C PHE A 50 -18.43 4.14 -25.51
N THR A 51 -17.10 4.02 -25.56
CA THR A 51 -16.32 4.28 -26.78
C THR A 51 -15.13 3.31 -26.87
N TRP A 52 -14.76 2.92 -28.10
CA TRP A 52 -13.55 2.12 -28.33
C TRP A 52 -12.27 2.85 -27.92
N THR A 53 -12.22 4.18 -28.12
CA THR A 53 -11.14 5.03 -27.61
C THR A 53 -11.02 4.91 -26.09
N GLY A 54 -12.14 4.93 -25.37
CA GLY A 54 -12.17 4.73 -23.92
C GLY A 54 -11.60 3.37 -23.49
N VAL A 55 -11.91 2.30 -24.22
CA VAL A 55 -11.33 0.95 -23.98
C VAL A 55 -9.81 0.98 -24.14
N VAL A 56 -9.30 1.55 -25.24
CA VAL A 56 -7.85 1.66 -25.47
C VAL A 56 -7.18 2.48 -24.36
N VAL A 57 -7.75 3.63 -24.00
CA VAL A 57 -7.23 4.48 -22.91
C VAL A 57 -7.22 3.72 -21.58
N ALA A 58 -8.27 2.97 -21.27
CA ALA A 58 -8.36 2.17 -20.05
C ALA A 58 -7.26 1.10 -20.00
N LEU A 59 -7.05 0.35 -21.09
CA LEU A 59 -6.02 -0.69 -21.16
C LEU A 59 -4.60 -0.11 -21.05
N VAL A 60 -4.31 0.96 -21.78
CA VAL A 60 -3.00 1.63 -21.72
C VAL A 60 -2.73 2.18 -20.33
N THR A 61 -3.73 2.83 -19.73
CA THR A 61 -3.62 3.41 -18.39
C THR A 61 -3.45 2.33 -17.33
N ALA A 62 -4.23 1.22 -17.41
CA ALA A 62 -4.09 0.08 -16.51
C ALA A 62 -2.68 -0.53 -16.58
N GLN A 63 -2.14 -0.72 -17.79
CA GLN A 63 -0.80 -1.25 -17.97
C GLN A 63 0.29 -0.29 -17.46
N PHE A 64 0.15 1.00 -17.76
CA PHE A 64 1.09 2.04 -17.31
C PHE A 64 1.15 2.10 -15.78
N PHE A 65 0.00 2.20 -15.10
CA PHE A 65 -0.03 2.23 -13.64
C PHE A 65 0.35 0.88 -13.01
N GLY A 66 0.11 -0.25 -13.69
CA GLY A 66 0.67 -1.54 -13.29
C GLY A 66 2.21 -1.51 -13.21
N TYR A 67 2.87 -0.85 -14.17
CA TYR A 67 4.32 -0.63 -14.09
C TYR A 67 4.71 0.35 -12.98
N VAL A 68 3.95 1.42 -12.75
CA VAL A 68 4.19 2.36 -11.64
C VAL A 68 4.12 1.64 -10.29
N MET A 69 3.13 0.75 -10.08
CA MET A 69 3.03 -0.08 -8.88
C MET A 69 4.26 -0.98 -8.71
N SER A 70 4.69 -1.64 -9.78
CA SER A 70 5.80 -2.59 -9.73
C SER A 70 7.16 -1.92 -9.56
N VAL A 71 7.41 -0.82 -10.26
CA VAL A 71 8.70 -0.11 -10.25
C VAL A 71 8.78 0.88 -9.10
N GLY A 72 7.76 1.71 -8.92
CA GLY A 72 7.72 2.76 -7.92
C GLY A 72 7.44 2.22 -6.52
N PHE A 73 6.20 1.80 -6.25
CA PHE A 73 5.80 1.32 -4.93
C PHE A 73 6.62 0.10 -4.48
N HIS A 74 6.69 -0.92 -5.32
CA HIS A 74 7.27 -2.21 -4.94
C HIS A 74 8.80 -2.20 -4.95
N ARG A 75 9.44 -2.01 -6.12
CA ARG A 75 10.90 -2.11 -6.22
C ARG A 75 11.62 -0.94 -5.57
N TYR A 76 11.17 0.29 -5.80
CA TYR A 76 11.87 1.47 -5.31
C TYR A 76 11.55 1.77 -3.83
N PHE A 77 10.27 2.03 -3.49
CA PHE A 77 9.90 2.47 -2.13
C PHE A 77 9.89 1.34 -1.09
N ALA A 78 9.41 0.14 -1.43
CA ALA A 78 9.36 -0.96 -0.47
C ALA A 78 10.71 -1.69 -0.33
N HIS A 79 11.34 -2.04 -1.46
CA HIS A 79 12.52 -2.91 -1.49
C HIS A 79 13.85 -2.22 -1.80
N ARG A 80 13.87 -0.92 -2.14
CA ARG A 80 15.09 -0.17 -2.45
C ARG A 80 15.98 -0.85 -3.51
N SER A 81 15.39 -1.52 -4.49
CA SER A 81 16.13 -2.36 -5.46
C SER A 81 17.05 -1.59 -6.41
N PHE A 82 16.88 -0.26 -6.52
CA PHE A 82 17.73 0.61 -7.31
C PHE A 82 17.78 2.02 -6.73
N SER A 83 18.78 2.80 -7.12
CA SER A 83 18.91 4.22 -6.80
C SER A 83 18.60 5.07 -8.03
N CYS A 84 18.07 6.27 -7.83
CA CYS A 84 17.79 7.23 -8.90
C CYS A 84 18.05 8.66 -8.41
N SER A 85 18.02 9.63 -9.33
CA SER A 85 18.18 11.04 -8.99
C SER A 85 16.98 11.55 -8.18
N LYS A 86 17.21 12.55 -7.31
CA LYS A 86 16.15 13.14 -6.46
C LYS A 86 14.94 13.66 -7.23
N PRO A 87 15.09 14.35 -8.39
CA PRO A 87 13.94 14.73 -9.20
C PRO A 87 13.12 13.52 -9.69
N PHE A 88 13.79 12.44 -10.10
CA PHE A 88 13.11 11.24 -10.57
C PHE A 88 12.39 10.50 -9.44
N GLU A 89 12.99 10.47 -8.24
CA GLU A 89 12.33 9.99 -7.02
C GLU A 89 11.00 10.73 -6.75
N HIS A 90 10.98 12.05 -6.89
CA HIS A 90 9.75 12.84 -6.73
C HIS A 90 8.72 12.53 -7.83
N VAL A 91 9.15 12.38 -9.08
CA VAL A 91 8.25 11.97 -10.18
C VAL A 91 7.61 10.61 -9.87
N LEU A 92 8.42 9.63 -9.45
CA LEU A 92 7.92 8.32 -9.05
C LEU A 92 6.94 8.42 -7.88
N ALA A 93 7.23 9.24 -6.88
CA ALA A 93 6.33 9.46 -5.75
C ALA A 93 4.97 10.02 -6.19
N VAL A 94 4.97 11.03 -7.07
CA VAL A 94 3.75 11.62 -7.62
C VAL A 94 2.96 10.60 -8.43
N LEU A 95 3.63 9.84 -9.32
CA LEU A 95 2.97 8.78 -10.08
C LEU A 95 2.35 7.72 -9.18
N CYS A 96 3.03 7.34 -8.10
CA CYS A 96 2.49 6.41 -7.10
C CYS A 96 1.25 6.96 -6.38
N LEU A 97 1.25 8.26 -6.05
CA LEU A 97 0.07 8.90 -5.44
C LEU A 97 -1.16 8.85 -6.36
N LEU A 98 -0.96 8.90 -7.68
CA LEU A 98 -2.04 8.77 -8.67
C LEU A 98 -2.64 7.36 -8.77
N CYS A 99 -1.99 6.32 -8.22
CA CYS A 99 -2.54 4.95 -8.20
C CYS A 99 -3.65 4.76 -7.16
N VAL A 100 -3.94 5.74 -6.32
CA VAL A 100 -5.02 5.69 -5.30
C VAL A 100 -4.83 4.54 -4.28
N GLN A 101 -3.60 4.09 -4.05
CA GLN A 101 -3.25 3.05 -3.07
C GLN A 101 -2.65 3.61 -1.77
N ARG A 102 -3.06 4.83 -1.40
CA ARG A 102 -2.47 5.65 -0.32
C ARG A 102 -1.02 6.06 -0.63
N GLY A 103 -0.36 6.69 0.34
CA GLY A 103 0.98 7.25 0.15
C GLY A 103 2.09 6.19 0.01
N PRO A 104 3.18 6.48 -0.74
CA PRO A 104 4.33 5.59 -0.92
C PRO A 104 4.93 5.03 0.38
N VAL A 105 5.02 5.88 1.41
CA VAL A 105 5.57 5.49 2.72
C VAL A 105 4.69 4.47 3.42
N TRP A 106 3.37 4.70 3.44
CA TRP A 106 2.41 3.76 4.03
C TRP A 106 2.45 2.44 3.29
N TRP A 107 2.37 2.48 1.96
CA TRP A 107 2.38 1.30 1.12
C TRP A 107 3.65 0.47 1.35
N ALA A 108 4.82 1.12 1.34
CA ALA A 108 6.10 0.45 1.58
C ALA A 108 6.18 -0.19 2.97
N ALA A 109 5.66 0.47 4.01
CA ALA A 109 5.63 -0.09 5.36
C ALA A 109 4.69 -1.30 5.46
N THR A 110 3.48 -1.19 4.90
CA THR A 110 2.51 -2.29 4.85
C THR A 110 3.07 -3.48 4.05
N HIS A 111 3.69 -3.22 2.90
CA HIS A 111 4.27 -4.24 2.03
C HIS A 111 5.44 -4.99 2.70
N ARG A 112 6.35 -4.27 3.37
CA ARG A 112 7.41 -4.90 4.17
C ARG A 112 6.84 -5.74 5.31
N ARG A 113 5.76 -5.27 5.94
CA ARG A 113 5.10 -6.02 7.00
C ARG A 113 4.45 -7.30 6.47
N HIS A 114 3.78 -7.22 5.32
CA HIS A 114 3.26 -8.38 4.62
C HIS A 114 4.39 -9.39 4.37
N HIS A 115 5.52 -9.00 3.78
CA HIS A 115 6.62 -9.95 3.57
C HIS A 115 7.19 -10.54 4.87
N HIS A 116 7.30 -9.74 5.93
CA HIS A 116 7.84 -10.20 7.22
C HIS A 116 6.90 -11.19 7.93
N HIS A 117 5.60 -10.98 7.81
CA HIS A 117 4.58 -11.76 8.50
C HIS A 117 3.72 -12.58 7.53
N ALA A 118 4.24 -12.81 6.32
CA ALA A 118 3.46 -13.37 5.22
C ALA A 118 2.79 -14.63 5.72
N ASP A 119 1.51 -14.78 5.36
CA ASP A 119 0.80 -15.98 5.74
C ASP A 119 0.74 -16.17 7.28
N THR A 120 0.62 -15.09 8.04
CA THR A 120 0.31 -15.13 9.48
C THR A 120 -0.76 -14.11 9.84
N GLU A 121 -1.15 -14.07 11.11
CA GLU A 121 -2.15 -13.13 11.61
C GLU A 121 -1.70 -11.69 11.73
N LEU A 122 -0.39 -11.49 11.61
CA LEU A 122 0.21 -10.16 11.58
C LEU A 122 0.36 -9.62 10.15
N ASP A 123 0.02 -10.43 9.14
CA ASP A 123 -0.07 -10.02 7.74
C ASP A 123 -1.33 -9.15 7.53
N PRO A 124 -1.17 -7.87 7.10
CA PRO A 124 -2.29 -6.98 6.82
C PRO A 124 -3.32 -7.60 5.87
N HIS A 125 -2.88 -8.34 4.87
CA HIS A 125 -3.74 -8.89 3.83
C HIS A 125 -3.61 -10.41 3.69
N ASN A 126 -3.52 -11.09 4.85
CA ASN A 126 -3.54 -12.55 4.96
C ASN A 126 -4.69 -13.14 4.11
N PRO A 127 -4.42 -14.05 3.15
CA PRO A 127 -5.46 -14.66 2.32
C PRO A 127 -6.24 -15.76 3.03
N ARG A 128 -5.75 -16.31 4.15
CA ARG A 128 -6.38 -17.44 4.84
C ARG A 128 -7.78 -17.19 5.38
N PRO A 129 -8.10 -16.03 5.99
CA PRO A 129 -9.41 -15.81 6.59
C PRO A 129 -10.52 -15.71 5.54
N SER A 130 -10.31 -14.97 4.45
CA SER A 130 -11.22 -14.95 3.30
C SER A 130 -10.61 -14.24 2.08
N PHE A 131 -11.09 -14.62 0.89
CA PHE A 131 -10.77 -13.90 -0.35
C PHE A 131 -11.15 -12.42 -0.26
N LEU A 132 -12.35 -12.10 0.24
CA LEU A 132 -12.81 -10.71 0.34
C LEU A 132 -11.93 -9.87 1.26
N TRP A 133 -11.38 -10.47 2.33
CA TRP A 133 -10.45 -9.78 3.20
C TRP A 133 -9.17 -9.40 2.47
N ALA A 134 -8.51 -10.37 1.82
CA ALA A 134 -7.27 -10.13 1.08
C ALA A 134 -7.48 -9.26 -0.18
N HIS A 135 -8.68 -9.28 -0.77
CA HIS A 135 -8.99 -8.48 -1.94
C HIS A 135 -9.28 -7.01 -1.62
N LEU A 136 -10.14 -6.72 -0.64
CA LEU A 136 -10.57 -5.35 -0.30
C LEU A 136 -10.63 -5.06 1.21
N GLY A 137 -10.93 -6.06 2.03
CA GLY A 137 -11.16 -5.86 3.48
C GLY A 137 -9.99 -5.19 4.19
N TRP A 138 -8.77 -5.66 3.96
CA TRP A 138 -7.55 -5.09 4.57
C TRP A 138 -7.31 -3.61 4.23
N PHE A 139 -7.80 -3.16 3.07
CA PHE A 139 -7.63 -1.79 2.61
C PHE A 139 -8.69 -0.85 3.20
N ILE A 140 -9.90 -1.37 3.42
CA ILE A 140 -11.06 -0.63 3.94
C ILE A 140 -11.02 -0.53 5.48
N TYR A 141 -10.53 -1.57 6.15
CA TYR A 141 -10.50 -1.63 7.62
C TYR A 141 -9.14 -1.19 8.15
N ARG A 142 -9.16 -0.37 9.21
CA ARG A 142 -8.02 -0.07 10.05
C ARG A 142 -7.93 -1.10 11.17
N ASN A 143 -6.79 -1.78 11.28
CA ASN A 143 -6.54 -2.75 12.34
C ASN A 143 -5.24 -2.40 13.05
N ASP A 144 -5.33 -1.99 14.32
CA ASP A 144 -4.20 -1.49 15.10
C ASP A 144 -3.10 -2.55 15.36
N ASN A 145 -3.42 -3.84 15.15
CA ASN A 145 -2.46 -4.94 15.27
C ASN A 145 -1.66 -5.15 13.99
N THR A 146 -2.26 -5.00 12.81
CA THR A 146 -1.63 -5.28 11.51
C THR A 146 -1.19 -4.02 10.78
N ASP A 147 -1.83 -2.88 11.00
CA ASP A 147 -1.45 -1.63 10.34
C ASP A 147 -0.09 -1.11 10.84
N PRO A 148 0.72 -0.50 9.95
CA PRO A 148 1.90 0.23 10.37
C PRO A 148 1.53 1.31 11.40
N LYS A 149 2.16 1.23 12.57
CA LYS A 149 2.01 2.27 13.60
C LYS A 149 2.89 3.45 13.22
N TRP A 150 2.29 4.45 12.60
CA TRP A 150 2.97 5.72 12.30
C TRP A 150 2.39 6.83 13.18
N PRO A 151 3.22 7.68 13.82
CA PRO A 151 2.72 8.89 14.45
C PRO A 151 2.03 9.76 13.38
N ARG A 152 0.85 10.32 13.68
CA ARG A 152 0.20 11.31 12.81
C ARG A 152 1.16 12.48 12.56
N ARG A 153 1.94 12.41 11.49
CA ARG A 153 2.70 13.53 10.94
C ARG A 153 2.16 13.78 9.54
N SER A 154 1.93 15.06 9.25
CA SER A 154 1.21 15.60 8.09
C SER A 154 1.76 15.09 6.76
N GLY A 155 0.90 15.07 5.73
CA GLY A 155 1.07 14.38 4.45
C GLY A 155 2.20 14.84 3.50
N TRP A 156 3.29 15.42 4.00
CA TRP A 156 4.39 15.96 3.20
C TRP A 156 5.78 15.36 3.50
N ASP A 157 5.89 14.38 4.40
CA ASP A 157 7.20 13.83 4.83
C ASP A 157 7.87 12.86 3.81
N LEU A 158 7.46 12.85 2.54
CA LEU A 158 8.30 12.34 1.45
C LEU A 158 9.67 13.05 1.43
N VAL A 159 9.74 14.28 1.94
CA VAL A 159 10.97 15.08 2.09
C VAL A 159 11.95 14.48 3.11
N LEU A 160 11.49 13.75 4.14
CA LEU A 160 12.35 13.26 5.22
C LEU A 160 12.98 11.87 4.97
N TRP A 161 12.54 11.14 3.94
CA TRP A 161 13.20 9.90 3.50
C TRP A 161 14.56 10.14 2.82
N SER A 162 14.85 11.42 2.50
CA SER A 162 16.06 11.85 1.81
C SER A 162 17.34 11.78 2.65
N GLY A 163 17.25 11.67 3.97
CA GLY A 163 18.44 11.64 4.85
C GLY A 163 19.23 10.33 4.85
N ALA A 164 18.66 9.22 4.36
CA ALA A 164 19.29 7.90 4.47
C ALA A 164 20.19 7.51 3.29
N CYS A 165 20.22 8.32 2.20
CA CYS A 165 20.96 7.97 0.98
C CYS A 165 22.16 8.89 0.70
N SER A 166 22.40 9.92 1.52
CA SER A 166 23.47 10.91 1.31
C SER A 166 24.71 10.71 2.18
N SER A 167 24.75 9.76 3.12
CA SER A 167 25.88 9.57 4.04
C SER A 167 26.92 8.55 3.56
N GLY A 168 27.14 8.44 2.25
CA GLY A 168 28.15 7.55 1.64
C GLY A 168 29.35 8.27 1.02
N ARG A 169 29.50 9.59 1.23
CA ARG A 169 30.67 10.33 0.74
C ARG A 169 31.62 10.57 1.91
N SER A 170 32.48 9.59 2.19
CA SER A 170 33.64 9.78 3.06
C SER A 170 34.53 10.85 2.45
N SER A 171 34.61 12.01 3.10
CA SER A 171 35.72 12.94 2.93
C SER A 171 36.95 12.29 3.55
N SER A 172 37.74 11.58 2.74
CA SER A 172 39.13 11.28 3.08
C SER A 172 39.90 12.60 3.00
N GLY A 173 40.09 13.23 4.16
CA GLY A 173 41.11 14.27 4.31
C GLY A 173 42.48 13.63 4.27
N THR A 174 43.31 14.11 3.37
CA THR A 174 44.74 14.46 3.55
C THR A 174 45.12 15.34 2.37
#